data_AF-A0A177WTR5-F1
#
_entry.id   AF-A0A177WTR5-F1
#
_cell.length_a   1.000
_cell.length_b   1.000
_cell.length_c   1.000
_cell.angle_alpha   90.00
_cell.angle_beta   90.00
_cell.angle_gamma   90.00
#
_symmetry.space_group_name_H-M   'P 1'
#
loop_
_entity.id
_entity.type
_entity.pdbx_description
1 polymer ?
#
loop_
_entity_poly.entity_id
_entity_poly.type
_entity_poly.pdbx_seq_one_letter_code
_entity_poly.pdbx_strand_id
1 'polypeptide(L)'
;MRTRYLETLAELTTVGNVTKEMFENRFKLMQDRNDQYMCVVLYDCSTKRVVGSANLLLEHKFIHDCGLAGHIEDVVISESQRGKGLGKWLIKQLVHLGKTKGAYKV
;
A
#
# COMPACT_ATOMS: atom_id res chain seq x y z
N MET A 1 -2.12 16.26 3.34
CA MET A 1 -1.82 14.82 3.22
C MET A 1 -2.22 14.24 1.86
N ARG A 2 -3.45 14.49 1.35
CA ARG A 2 -3.95 13.92 0.08
C ARG A 2 -3.10 14.14 -1.19
N THR A 3 -2.80 15.40 -1.54
CA THR A 3 -1.95 15.71 -2.71
C THR A 3 -0.57 15.08 -2.61
N ARG A 4 -0.01 15.07 -1.41
CA ARG A 4 1.33 14.53 -1.12
C ARG A 4 1.44 13.01 -1.25
N TYR A 5 0.32 12.28 -1.11
CA TYR A 5 0.31 10.83 -1.35
C TYR A 5 0.37 10.51 -2.84
N LEU A 6 -0.48 11.17 -3.64
CA LEU A 6 -0.49 10.98 -5.10
C LEU A 6 0.82 11.42 -5.74
N GLU A 7 1.47 12.47 -5.21
CA GLU A 7 2.84 12.86 -5.60
C GLU A 7 3.85 11.72 -5.37
N THR A 8 3.76 10.98 -4.25
CA THR A 8 4.65 9.84 -4.00
C THR A 8 4.37 8.70 -4.97
N LEU A 9 3.10 8.37 -5.23
CA LEU A 9 2.73 7.34 -6.21
C LEU A 9 3.15 7.71 -7.64
N ALA A 10 3.18 9.00 -7.97
CA ALA A 10 3.63 9.47 -9.29
C ALA A 10 5.11 9.17 -9.55
N GLU A 11 5.91 8.91 -8.51
CA GLU A 11 7.29 8.44 -8.68
C GLU A 11 7.39 6.96 -9.09
N LEU A 12 6.30 6.19 -8.99
CA LEU A 12 6.22 4.81 -9.43
C LEU A 12 5.70 4.71 -10.87
N THR A 13 4.59 5.40 -11.16
CA THR A 13 3.91 5.32 -12.46
C THR A 13 2.95 6.51 -12.67
N THR A 14 2.29 6.57 -13.82
CA THR A 14 1.30 7.61 -14.15
C THR A 14 0.07 7.50 -13.24
N VAL A 15 -0.19 8.55 -12.44
CA VAL A 15 -1.40 8.66 -11.59
C VAL A 15 -2.59 9.28 -12.35
N GLY A 16 -2.32 10.17 -13.30
CA GLY A 16 -3.34 10.91 -14.04
C GLY A 16 -3.99 12.04 -13.23
N ASN A 17 -5.13 12.54 -13.74
CA ASN A 17 -5.83 13.71 -13.19
C ASN A 17 -6.84 13.30 -12.11
N VAL A 18 -6.35 12.82 -10.96
CA VAL A 18 -7.22 12.39 -9.84
C VAL A 18 -7.72 13.60 -9.06
N THR A 19 -9.02 13.84 -9.08
CA THR A 19 -9.66 14.89 -8.27
C THR A 19 -9.75 14.46 -6.79
N LYS A 20 -10.01 15.43 -5.90
CA LYS A 20 -10.22 15.15 -4.48
C LYS A 20 -11.36 14.17 -4.24
N GLU A 21 -12.48 14.35 -4.94
CA GLU A 21 -13.66 13.49 -4.83
C GLU A 21 -13.35 12.07 -5.30
N MET A 22 -12.66 11.90 -6.43
CA MET A 22 -12.23 10.59 -6.91
C MET A 22 -11.36 9.87 -5.88
N PHE A 23 -10.40 10.59 -5.27
CA PHE A 23 -9.56 10.04 -4.22
C PHE A 23 -10.38 9.62 -3.00
N GLU A 24 -11.26 10.49 -2.50
CA GLU A 24 -12.10 10.22 -1.33
C GLU A 24 -13.00 9.00 -1.54
N ASN A 25 -13.64 8.92 -2.71
CA ASN A 25 -14.50 7.79 -3.07
C ASN A 25 -13.70 6.49 -3.19
N ARG A 26 -12.52 6.53 -3.83
CA ARG A 26 -11.65 5.35 -3.93
C ARG A 26 -11.13 4.91 -2.57
N PHE A 27 -10.67 5.85 -1.76
CA PHE A 27 -10.16 5.57 -0.41
C PHE A 27 -11.25 4.93 0.45
N LYS A 28 -12.47 5.48 0.44
CA LYS A 28 -13.61 4.92 1.17
C LYS A 28 -13.94 3.50 0.72
N LEU A 29 -13.99 3.25 -0.58
CA LEU A 29 -14.23 1.91 -1.13
C LEU A 29 -13.20 0.89 -0.62
N MET A 30 -11.91 1.25 -0.64
CA MET A 30 -10.83 0.39 -0.16
C MET A 30 -10.92 0.19 1.37
N GLN A 31 -11.27 1.24 2.11
CA GLN A 31 -11.45 1.19 3.56
C GLN A 31 -12.62 0.28 3.96
N ASP A 32 -13.72 0.32 3.23
CA ASP A 32 -14.90 -0.55 3.43
C ASP A 32 -14.63 -2.03 3.03
N ARG A 33 -13.45 -2.30 2.47
CA ARG A 33 -12.93 -3.61 2.09
C ARG A 33 -11.57 -3.86 2.75
N ASN A 34 -11.44 -3.51 4.03
CA ASN A 34 -10.20 -3.65 4.80
C ASN A 34 -9.80 -5.12 5.07
N ASP A 35 -10.67 -6.07 4.73
CA ASP A 35 -10.39 -7.50 4.62
C ASP A 35 -9.56 -7.84 3.36
N GLN A 36 -9.62 -6.98 2.33
CA GLN A 36 -8.94 -7.16 1.05
C GLN A 36 -7.82 -6.14 0.83
N TYR A 37 -8.03 -4.87 1.13
CA TYR A 37 -7.08 -3.79 0.81
C TYR A 37 -6.41 -3.24 2.07
N MET A 38 -5.08 -3.34 2.13
CA MET A 38 -4.28 -2.75 3.20
C MET A 38 -3.18 -1.87 2.63
N CYS A 39 -3.37 -0.55 2.68
CA CYS A 39 -2.36 0.43 2.29
C CYS A 39 -1.49 0.80 3.50
N VAL A 40 -0.18 0.64 3.38
CA VAL A 40 0.79 1.04 4.41
C VAL A 40 1.65 2.17 3.86
N VAL A 41 1.75 3.25 4.63
CA VAL A 41 2.53 4.44 4.25
C VAL A 41 3.66 4.70 5.24
N LEU A 42 4.77 5.24 4.73
CA LEU A 42 5.82 5.86 5.53
C LEU A 42 5.56 7.36 5.57
N TYR A 43 5.33 7.90 6.77
CA TYR A 43 5.12 9.33 6.99
C TYR A 43 6.32 9.96 7.66
N ASP A 44 6.96 10.92 7.00
CA ASP A 44 8.02 11.73 7.58
C ASP A 44 7.39 12.88 8.37
N CYS A 45 7.48 12.78 9.70
CA CYS A 45 6.95 13.78 10.63
C CYS A 45 7.64 15.15 10.52
N SER A 46 8.91 15.20 10.09
CA SER A 46 9.66 16.45 9.97
C SER A 46 9.17 17.30 8.79
N THR A 47 8.98 16.67 7.63
CA THR A 47 8.50 17.33 6.41
C THR A 47 6.97 17.30 6.28
N LYS A 48 6.29 16.53 7.13
CA LYS A 48 4.84 16.27 7.10
C LYS A 48 4.39 15.68 5.76
N ARG A 49 5.15 14.74 5.21
CA ARG A 49 4.92 14.13 3.89
C ARG A 49 4.84 12.61 3.99
N VAL A 50 4.02 12.01 3.14
CA VAL A 50 4.20 10.60 2.81
C VAL A 50 5.45 10.51 1.94
N VAL A 51 6.32 9.57 2.26
CA VAL A 51 7.61 9.37 1.56
C VAL A 51 7.80 7.93 1.11
N GLY A 52 6.80 7.09 1.32
CA GLY A 52 6.77 5.72 0.83
C GLY A 52 5.39 5.12 1.01
N SER A 53 5.04 4.18 0.16
CA SER A 53 3.78 3.46 0.19
C SER A 53 3.97 2.04 -0.34
N ALA A 54 3.14 1.12 0.14
CA ALA A 54 2.97 -0.20 -0.45
C ALA A 54 1.58 -0.74 -0.07
N ASN A 55 1.00 -1.54 -0.96
CA ASN A 55 -0.30 -2.16 -0.76
C ASN A 55 -0.15 -3.67 -0.56
N LEU A 56 -0.89 -4.22 0.40
CA LEU A 56 -1.17 -5.65 0.48
C LEU A 56 -2.62 -5.88 0.05
N LEU A 57 -2.79 -6.64 -1.02
CA LEU A 57 -4.09 -7.14 -1.48
C LEU A 57 -4.27 -8.58 -1.00
N LEU A 58 -5.31 -8.85 -0.25
CA LEU A 58 -5.71 -10.18 0.19
C LEU A 58 -6.80 -10.71 -0.73
N GLU A 59 -6.50 -11.82 -1.39
CA GLU A 59 -7.39 -12.50 -2.33
C GLU A 59 -7.92 -13.79 -1.71
N HIS A 60 -9.25 -13.93 -1.66
CA HIS A 60 -9.91 -15.17 -1.26
C HIS A 60 -9.84 -16.22 -2.38
N LYS A 61 -9.49 -17.46 -2.03
CA LYS A 61 -9.39 -18.59 -2.96
C LYS A 61 -10.26 -19.74 -2.47
N PHE A 62 -10.66 -20.64 -3.37
CA PHE A 62 -11.24 -21.94 -2.98
C PHE A 62 -10.17 -22.97 -2.60
N ILE A 63 -9.02 -22.92 -3.27
CA ILE A 63 -7.85 -23.76 -2.95
C ILE A 63 -7.27 -23.41 -1.57
N HIS A 64 -6.48 -24.34 -1.00
CA HIS A 64 -5.93 -24.23 0.36
C HIS A 64 -7.03 -24.02 1.41
N ASP A 65 -8.08 -24.86 1.36
CA ASP A 65 -9.20 -24.86 2.31
C ASP A 65 -9.88 -23.51 2.46
N CYS A 66 -10.32 -22.93 1.34
CA CYS A 66 -10.86 -21.57 1.27
C CYS A 66 -9.87 -20.49 1.75
N GLY A 67 -8.58 -20.68 1.44
CA GLY A 67 -7.48 -19.87 1.95
C GLY A 67 -7.34 -18.46 1.35
N LEU A 68 -6.41 -17.69 1.91
CA LEU A 68 -6.07 -16.33 1.49
C LEU A 68 -4.69 -16.28 0.80
N ALA A 69 -4.58 -15.56 -0.30
CA ALA A 69 -3.30 -15.20 -0.92
C ALA A 69 -3.05 -13.70 -0.78
N GLY A 70 -1.88 -13.31 -0.28
CA GLY A 70 -1.43 -11.93 -0.29
C GLY A 70 -0.70 -11.58 -1.58
N HIS A 71 -0.89 -10.36 -2.07
CA HIS A 71 -0.14 -9.77 -3.17
C HIS A 71 0.40 -8.42 -2.72
N ILE A 72 1.69 -8.18 -2.91
CA ILE A 72 2.33 -6.90 -2.61
C ILE A 72 2.37 -6.07 -3.87
N GLU A 73 1.66 -4.94 -3.86
CA GLU A 73 1.48 -4.06 -5.02
C GLU A 73 1.93 -2.63 -4.70
N ASP A 74 2.17 -1.86 -5.76
CA ASP A 74 2.43 -0.42 -5.72
C ASP A 74 3.52 0.04 -4.71
N VAL A 75 4.61 -0.72 -4.60
CA VAL A 75 5.72 -0.38 -3.69
C VAL A 75 6.49 0.82 -4.24
N VAL A 76 6.48 1.92 -3.49
CA VAL A 76 7.20 3.15 -3.85
C VAL A 76 7.89 3.77 -2.65
N ILE A 77 9.08 4.32 -2.85
CA ILE A 77 9.81 5.15 -1.90
C ILE A 77 10.19 6.42 -2.63
N SER A 78 9.87 7.56 -2.01
CA SER A 78 10.24 8.87 -2.55
C SER A 78 11.75 8.92 -2.77
N GLU A 79 12.18 9.50 -3.89
CA GLU A 79 13.56 9.59 -4.34
C GLU A 79 14.49 10.10 -3.23
N SER A 80 14.04 11.13 -2.49
CA SER A 80 14.76 11.72 -1.36
C SER A 80 15.03 10.77 -0.18
N GLN A 81 14.33 9.63 -0.12
CA GLN A 81 14.43 8.62 0.93
C GLN A 81 14.95 7.26 0.43
N ARG A 82 15.28 7.12 -0.86
CA ARG A 82 15.85 5.88 -1.42
C ARG A 82 17.24 5.60 -0.83
N GLY A 83 17.68 4.34 -0.92
CA GLY A 83 18.97 3.90 -0.36
C GLY A 83 18.98 3.64 1.16
N LYS A 84 17.93 4.04 1.89
CA LYS A 84 17.83 3.87 3.36
C LYS A 84 17.23 2.53 3.81
N GLY A 85 17.04 1.57 2.90
CA GLY A 85 16.43 0.26 3.20
C GLY A 85 14.92 0.27 3.46
N LEU A 86 14.24 1.42 3.31
CA LEU A 86 12.81 1.58 3.61
C LEU A 86 11.87 0.71 2.76
N GLY A 87 12.18 0.53 1.48
CA GLY A 87 11.38 -0.34 0.61
C GLY A 87 11.43 -1.81 1.05
N LYS A 88 12.63 -2.30 1.40
CA LYS A 88 12.81 -3.65 1.97
C LYS A 88 12.08 -3.79 3.30
N TRP A 89 12.08 -2.73 4.11
CA TRP A 89 11.34 -2.71 5.37
C TRP A 89 9.83 -2.81 5.14
N LEU A 90 9.25 -2.02 4.21
CA LEU A 90 7.83 -2.09 3.86
C LEU A 90 7.41 -3.49 3.41
N ILE A 91 8.15 -4.08 2.47
CA ILE A 91 7.87 -5.44 1.98
C ILE A 91 7.87 -6.45 3.14
N LYS A 92 8.84 -6.38 4.04
CA LYS A 92 8.88 -7.27 5.23
C LYS A 92 7.66 -7.07 6.13
N GLN A 93 7.21 -5.83 6.34
CA GLN A 93 6.00 -5.56 7.13
C GLN A 93 4.75 -6.13 6.45
N LEU A 94 4.61 -6.00 5.13
CA LEU A 94 3.48 -6.55 4.40
C LEU A 94 3.46 -8.08 4.39
N VAL A 95 4.63 -8.73 4.23
CA VAL A 95 4.74 -10.19 4.37
C VAL A 95 4.33 -10.64 5.77
N HIS A 96 4.78 -9.94 6.81
CA HIS A 96 4.36 -10.25 8.19
C HIS A 96 2.85 -10.05 8.38
N LEU A 97 2.30 -8.94 7.88
CA LEU A 97 0.87 -8.62 7.98
C LEU A 97 0.01 -9.67 7.27
N GLY A 98 0.36 -10.07 6.05
CA GLY A 98 -0.37 -11.10 5.31
C GLY A 98 -0.37 -12.45 6.02
N LYS A 99 0.77 -12.87 6.59
CA LYS A 99 0.85 -14.08 7.42
C LYS A 99 -0.04 -13.97 8.67
N THR A 100 0.00 -12.85 9.37
CA THR A 100 -0.85 -12.60 10.56
C THR A 100 -2.33 -12.59 10.21
N LYS A 101 -2.70 -12.25 8.97
CA LYS A 101 -4.08 -12.34 8.46
C LYS A 101 -4.48 -13.73 7.96
N GLY A 102 -3.57 -14.70 7.99
CA GLY A 102 -3.84 -16.09 7.58
C GLY A 102 -3.58 -16.37 6.10
N ALA A 103 -2.85 -15.50 5.39
CA ALA A 103 -2.48 -15.79 4.01
C ALA A 103 -1.46 -16.94 3.95
N TYR A 104 -1.75 -17.96 3.13
CA TYR A 104 -0.87 -19.13 2.96
C TYR A 104 0.38 -18.80 2.13
N LYS A 105 0.32 -17.72 1.34
CA LYS A 105 1.45 -17.10 0.63
C LYS A 105 1.26 -15.59 0.56
N VAL A 106 2.39 -14.87 0.45
CA VAL A 106 2.48 -13.44 0.18
C VAL A 106 3.66 -13.23 -0.77
#